data_AF-A0A1D8GMT0-F1
#
_entry.id   AF-A0A1D8GMT0-F1
#
_cell.length_a   1.000
_cell.length_b   1.000
_cell.length_c   1.000
_cell.angle_alpha   90.00
_cell.angle_beta   90.00
_cell.angle_gamma   90.00
#
_symmetry.space_group_name_H-M   'P 1'
#
loop_
_entity.id
_entity.type
_entity.pdbx_description
1 polymer ?
#
loop_
_entity_poly.entity_id
_entity_poly.type
_entity_poly.pdbx_seq_one_letter_code
_entity_poly.pdbx_strand_id
1 'polypeptide(L)' 'MAKQATIQNNIQKYREYHDLNQEELAEQLGITREYLSKLENQKFSPGPDLMARICRRFEVELGE' A
#
# COMPACT_ATOMS: atom_id res chain seq x y z
N MET A 1 -9.61 -26.87 5.09
CA MET A 1 -8.92 -26.08 4.05
C MET A 1 -8.79 -24.65 4.57
N ALA A 2 -7.59 -24.21 4.96
CA ALA A 2 -7.40 -22.90 5.58
C ALA A 2 -7.87 -21.79 4.62
N LYS A 3 -8.78 -20.94 5.09
CA LYS A 3 -9.26 -19.75 4.38
C LYS A 3 -8.05 -18.82 4.27
N GLN A 4 -7.37 -18.80 3.12
CA GLN A 4 -6.33 -17.82 2.87
C GLN A 4 -7.00 -16.45 3.01
N ALA A 5 -6.66 -15.71 4.06
CA ALA A 5 -7.02 -14.31 4.17
C ALA A 5 -6.33 -13.62 3.01
N THR A 6 -7.07 -13.36 1.94
CA THR A 6 -6.62 -12.50 0.86
C THR A 6 -6.44 -11.14 1.51
N ILE A 7 -5.21 -10.80 1.90
CA ILE A 7 -4.89 -9.44 2.36
C ILE A 7 -5.31 -8.54 1.21
N GLN A 8 -6.40 -7.81 1.41
CA GLN A 8 -6.93 -6.93 0.38
C GLN A 8 -6.02 -5.72 0.38
N ASN A 9 -5.31 -5.50 -0.73
CA ASN A 9 -4.48 -4.31 -0.84
C ASN A 9 -5.40 -3.09 -0.97
N ASN A 10 -5.56 -2.32 0.12
CA ASN A 10 -6.32 -1.08 0.13
C ASN A 10 -5.49 0.16 -0.23
N ILE A 11 -4.19 0.02 -0.48
CA ILE A 11 -3.29 1.13 -0.83
C ILE A 11 -3.81 1.87 -2.07
N GLN A 12 -4.27 1.14 -3.08
CA GLN A 12 -4.87 1.76 -4.27
C GLN A 12 -6.12 2.57 -3.90
N LYS A 13 -7.00 2.04 -3.06
CA LYS A 13 -8.22 2.75 -2.63
C LYS A 13 -7.90 4.01 -1.85
N TYR A 14 -6.95 3.93 -0.91
CA TYR A 14 -6.49 5.10 -0.16
C TYR A 14 -5.83 6.12 -1.09
N ARG A 15 -5.01 5.67 -2.02
CA ARG A 15 -4.40 6.55 -3.04
C ARG A 15 -5.46 7.31 -3.84
N GLU A 16 -6.45 6.60 -4.35
CA GLU A 16 -7.55 7.17 -5.14
C GLU A 16 -8.45 8.09 -4.29
N TYR A 17 -8.72 7.73 -3.04
CA TYR A 17 -9.48 8.56 -2.09
C TYR A 17 -8.80 9.91 -1.81
N HIS A 18 -7.47 9.96 -1.86
CA HIS A 18 -6.68 11.17 -1.68
C HIS A 18 -6.34 11.88 -3.00
N ASP A 19 -6.96 11.51 -4.12
CA ASP A 19 -6.70 12.06 -5.46
C ASP A 19 -5.23 12.02 -5.90
N LEU A 20 -4.49 10.99 -5.45
CA LEU A 20 -3.07 10.83 -5.77
C LEU A 20 -2.87 9.91 -6.98
N ASN A 21 -1.92 10.27 -7.84
CA ASN A 21 -1.36 9.35 -8.81
C ASN A 21 -0.25 8.48 -8.19
N GLN A 22 0.18 7.44 -8.92
CA GLN A 22 1.18 6.50 -8.40
C GLN A 22 2.56 7.13 -8.17
N GLU A 23 2.95 8.15 -8.95
CA GLU A 23 4.22 8.84 -8.74
C GLU A 23 4.19 9.62 -7.42
N GLU A 24 3.12 10.39 -7.20
CA GLU A 24 2.96 11.22 -5.99
C GLU A 24 2.96 10.39 -4.70
N LEU A 25 2.26 9.25 -4.70
CA LEU A 25 2.28 8.37 -3.54
C LEU A 25 3.64 7.68 -3.37
N ALA A 26 4.30 7.31 -4.47
CA ALA A 26 5.61 6.67 -4.41
C ALA A 26 6.68 7.63 -3.85
N GLU A 27 6.65 8.91 -4.23
CA GLU A 27 7.51 9.96 -3.67
C GLU A 27 7.28 10.13 -2.16
N GLN A 28 6.02 10.21 -1.72
CA GLN A 28 5.66 10.31 -0.30
C GLN A 28 6.09 9.06 0.49
N LEU A 29 5.98 7.90 -0.13
CA LEU A 29 6.44 6.62 0.40
C LEU A 29 7.90 6.32 0.09
N GLY A 30 8.69 7.26 -0.45
CA GLY A 30 10.13 7.11 -0.72
C GLY A 30 10.49 5.80 -1.41
N ILE A 31 9.63 5.34 -2.32
CA ILE A 31 9.80 4.14 -3.15
C ILE A 31 9.67 4.55 -4.61
N THR A 32 9.99 3.65 -5.53
CA THR A 32 9.79 3.92 -6.95
C THR A 32 8.31 3.73 -7.33
N ARG A 33 7.83 4.45 -8.34
CA ARG A 33 6.50 4.22 -8.93
C ARG A 33 6.32 2.76 -9.38
N GLU A 34 7.36 2.12 -9.90
CA GLU A 34 7.33 0.70 -10.27
C GLU A 34 7.11 -0.20 -9.06
N TYR A 35 7.74 0.10 -7.92
CA TYR A 35 7.52 -0.61 -6.67
C TYR A 35 6.08 -0.43 -6.19
N LEU A 36 5.55 0.79 -6.20
CA LEU A 36 4.16 1.06 -5.83
C LEU A 36 3.18 0.33 -6.76
N SER A 37 3.43 0.33 -8.07
CA SER A 37 2.59 -0.39 -9.03
C SER A 37 2.60 -1.90 -8.76
N LYS A 38 3.76 -2.49 -8.44
CA LYS A 38 3.84 -3.91 -8.02
C LYS A 38 3.12 -4.14 -6.71
N LEU A 39 3.21 -3.21 -5.76
CA LEU A 39 2.51 -3.27 -4.49
C LEU A 39 1.00 -3.30 -4.73
N GLU A 40 0.44 -2.32 -5.46
CA GLU A 40 -0.99 -2.23 -5.80
C GLU A 40 -1.50 -3.43 -6.62
N ASN A 41 -0.70 -3.95 -7.56
CA ASN A 41 -1.12 -5.04 -8.44
C ASN A 41 -0.83 -6.46 -7.92
N GLN A 42 0.00 -6.65 -6.87
CA GLN A 42 0.47 -8.00 -6.48
C GLN A 42 0.59 -8.29 -4.97
N LYS A 43 0.47 -9.60 -4.69
CA LYS A 43 0.32 -10.30 -3.41
C LYS A 43 1.61 -10.48 -2.61
N PHE A 44 2.45 -9.46 -2.48
CA PHE A 44 3.54 -9.51 -1.51
C PHE A 44 3.34 -8.44 -0.44
N SER A 45 3.59 -8.83 0.81
CA SER A 45 3.50 -7.89 1.92
C SER A 45 4.74 -7.00 1.90
N PRO A 46 4.58 -5.66 1.96
CA PRO A 46 5.73 -4.77 2.10
C PRO A 46 6.46 -5.08 3.41
N GLY A 47 7.74 -4.73 3.47
CA GLY A 47 8.52 -4.87 4.70
C GLY A 47 7.93 -4.03 5.86
N PRO A 48 8.27 -4.34 7.12
CA PRO A 48 7.70 -3.66 8.29
C PRO A 48 7.84 -2.13 8.26
N ASP A 49 8.97 -1.64 7.75
CA ASP A 49 9.23 -0.20 7.60
C ASP A 49 8.25 0.46 6.63
N LEU A 50 8.13 -0.07 5.41
CA LEU A 50 7.22 0.47 4.40
C LEU A 50 5.76 0.36 4.85
N MET A 51 5.40 -0.72 5.53
CA MET A 51 4.06 -0.89 6.09
C MET A 51 3.77 0.17 7.17
N ALA A 52 4.72 0.45 8.08
CA ALA A 52 4.58 1.52 9.06
C ALA A 52 4.44 2.91 8.41
N ARG A 53 5.14 3.15 7.30
CA ARG A 53 5.04 4.41 6.53
C ARG A 53 3.69 4.57 5.86
N ILE A 54 3.15 3.50 5.28
CA ILE A 54 1.81 3.46 4.69
C ILE A 54 0.74 3.71 5.76
N CYS A 55 0.81 3.00 6.90
CA CYS A 55 -0.10 3.20 8.03
C CYS A 55 -0.07 4.63 8.55
N ARG A 56 1.12 5.21 8.74
CA ARG A 56 1.25 6.62 9.15
C ARG A 56 0.71 7.60 8.12
N ARG A 57 0.88 7.30 6.83
CA ARG A 57 0.46 8.20 5.75
C ARG A 57 -1.07 8.28 5.61
N PHE A 58 -1.76 7.15 5.80
CA PHE A 58 -3.20 7.06 5.67
C PHE A 58 -3.93 7.07 7.02
N GLU A 59 -3.19 7.15 8.13
CA GLU A 59 -3.74 7.08 9.50
C GLU A 59 -4.55 5.78 9.75
N VAL A 60 -4.07 4.66 9.19
CA VAL A 60 -4.75 3.35 9.23
C VAL A 60 -3.97 2.29 9.99
N GLU A 61 -4.68 1.35 10.58
CA GLU A 61 -4.09 0.21 11.27
C GLU A 61 -3.70 -0.93 10.31
N LEU A 62 -2.66 -1.67 10.71
CA LEU A 62 -2.19 -2.88 10.04
C LEU A 62 -3.27 -3.98 10.09
N GLY A 63 -4.12 -4.06 9.07
CA GLY A 63 -5.13 -5.11 8.97
C GLY A 63 -6.49 -4.73 8.39
N GLU A 64 -6.69 -3.46 8.01
CA GLU A 64 -7.89 -3.00 7.29
C GLU A 64 -7.83 -3.23 5.78
#